data_AF-A0A851AA22-F1
#
_entry.id   AF-A0A851AA22-F1
#
_cell.length_a   1.000
_cell.length_b   1.000
_cell.length_c   1.000
_cell.angle_alpha   90.00
_cell.angle_beta   90.00
_cell.angle_gamma   90.00
#
_symmetry.space_group_name_H-M   'P 1'
#
loop_
_entity.id
_entity.type
_entity.pdbx_description
1 polymer ?
#
loop_
_entity_poly.entity_id
_entity_poly.type
_entity_poly.pdbx_seq_one_letter_code
_entity_poly.pdbx_strand_id
1 'polypeptide(L)'
;GLVVTQLDIQPGECIKVKGKILSDARGFAVNVGKDSSNLMLHFNPRFNCHGDVNTVVCNSKQDGTWGEEDRKADFPFQYGDKIEISIFFNETEATVKLPEAEFQFPNRLGMEKIEYLAVEGDFKVKAIKFS
;
A
#
# COMPACT_ATOMS: atom_id res chain seq x y z
N GLY A 1 12.97 -4.55 -3.29
CA GLY A 1 12.12 -3.94 -2.25
C GLY A 1 12.38 -4.58 -0.91
N LEU A 2 11.70 -4.13 0.12
CA LEU A 2 11.69 -4.74 1.46
C LEU A 2 10.50 -5.71 1.54
N VAL A 3 10.68 -6.86 2.18
CA VAL A 3 9.62 -7.83 2.45
C VAL A 3 9.66 -8.20 3.92
N VAL A 4 8.49 -8.25 4.56
CA VAL A 4 8.29 -8.69 5.94
C VAL A 4 7.19 -9.74 5.92
N THR A 5 7.47 -10.90 6.52
CA THR A 5 6.56 -12.05 6.59
C THR A 5 6.39 -12.48 8.05
N GLN A 6 5.51 -13.46 8.30
CA GLN A 6 5.19 -13.95 9.65
C GLN A 6 4.66 -12.83 10.55
N LEU A 7 3.98 -11.84 9.94
CA LEU A 7 3.21 -10.86 10.68
C LEU A 7 1.92 -11.52 11.20
N ASP A 8 1.35 -10.92 12.23
CA ASP A 8 0.04 -11.32 12.77
C ASP A 8 -0.78 -10.07 13.10
N ILE A 9 -0.94 -9.20 12.10
CA ILE A 9 -1.63 -7.92 12.29
C ILE A 9 -3.14 -8.16 12.24
N GLN A 10 -3.82 -7.82 13.33
CA GLN A 10 -5.24 -7.98 13.55
C GLN A 10 -6.02 -6.70 13.19
N PRO A 11 -7.35 -6.79 12.99
CA PRO A 11 -8.18 -5.62 12.77
C PRO A 11 -8.04 -4.61 13.91
N GLY A 12 -7.90 -3.34 13.57
CA GLY A 12 -7.68 -2.25 14.53
C GLY A 12 -6.20 -1.94 14.83
N GLU A 13 -5.27 -2.85 14.50
CA GLU A 13 -3.83 -2.56 14.54
C GLU A 13 -3.39 -1.76 13.29
N CYS A 14 -2.25 -1.09 13.42
CA CYS A 14 -1.72 -0.18 12.42
C CYS A 14 -0.32 -0.59 11.95
N ILE A 15 -0.15 -0.66 10.63
CA ILE A 15 1.15 -0.77 9.99
C ILE A 15 1.59 0.63 9.54
N LYS A 16 2.74 1.10 10.02
CA LYS A 16 3.30 2.40 9.64
C LYS A 16 4.59 2.21 8.85
N VAL A 17 4.59 2.66 7.60
CA VAL A 17 5.76 2.64 6.72
C VAL A 17 6.27 4.06 6.57
N LYS A 18 7.45 4.35 7.13
CA LYS A 18 8.15 5.62 6.94
C LYS A 18 9.24 5.46 5.90
N GLY A 19 9.35 6.39 4.97
CA GLY A 19 10.41 6.36 3.98
C GLY A 19 10.53 7.65 3.19
N LYS A 20 11.30 7.57 2.10
CA LYS A 20 11.50 8.66 1.16
C LYS A 20 11.17 8.20 -0.26
N ILE A 21 10.32 8.95 -0.95
CA ILE A 21 10.08 8.80 -2.39
C ILE A 21 11.33 9.29 -3.13
N LEU A 22 11.78 8.55 -4.15
CA LEU A 22 12.94 8.97 -4.94
C LEU A 22 12.62 10.23 -5.77
N SER A 23 13.64 11.02 -6.11
CA SER A 23 13.46 12.31 -6.80
C SER A 23 13.09 12.16 -8.27
N ASP A 24 13.24 10.95 -8.83
CA ASP A 24 12.97 10.54 -10.20
C ASP A 24 11.99 9.35 -10.24
N ALA A 25 11.20 9.17 -9.18
CA ALA A 25 10.30 8.04 -9.00
C ALA A 25 9.27 7.90 -10.14
N ARG A 26 9.19 6.73 -10.77
CA ARG A 26 8.09 6.42 -11.69
C ARG A 26 6.85 5.97 -10.93
N GLY A 27 7.05 5.28 -9.82
CA GLY A 27 6.02 4.83 -8.91
C GLY A 27 6.57 3.89 -7.84
N PHE A 28 5.78 3.65 -6.82
CA PHE A 28 6.10 2.68 -5.77
C PHE A 28 4.83 1.96 -5.32
N ALA A 29 4.97 0.83 -4.64
CA ALA A 29 3.82 0.14 -4.06
C ALA A 29 4.08 -0.33 -2.64
N VAL A 30 3.00 -0.31 -1.85
CA VAL A 30 2.93 -0.95 -0.54
C VAL A 30 1.88 -2.06 -0.64
N ASN A 31 2.34 -3.29 -0.44
CA ASN A 31 1.58 -4.51 -0.59
C ASN A 31 1.31 -5.10 0.79
N VAL A 32 0.05 -5.37 1.13
CA VAL A 32 -0.32 -6.08 2.36
C VAL A 32 -1.29 -7.21 2.06
N GLY A 33 -1.14 -8.32 2.77
CA GLY A 33 -2.03 -9.48 2.65
C GLY A 33 -1.48 -10.71 3.35
N LYS A 34 -1.72 -11.88 2.76
CA LYS A 34 -1.25 -13.17 3.27
C LYS A 34 0.14 -13.53 2.75
N ASP A 35 0.37 -13.29 1.46
CA ASP A 35 1.62 -13.60 0.76
C ASP A 35 1.71 -12.79 -0.56
N SER A 36 2.77 -13.00 -1.36
CA SER A 36 2.97 -12.26 -2.63
C SER A 36 1.94 -12.55 -3.73
N SER A 37 1.15 -13.63 -3.59
CA SER A 37 0.10 -14.03 -4.52
C SER A 37 -1.29 -13.66 -4.01
N ASN A 38 -1.43 -13.39 -2.72
CA ASN A 38 -2.67 -13.09 -2.03
C ASN A 38 -2.57 -11.76 -1.27
N LEU A 39 -2.93 -10.67 -1.95
CA LEU A 39 -2.87 -9.30 -1.42
C LEU A 39 -4.28 -8.79 -1.14
N MET A 40 -4.52 -8.38 0.10
CA MET A 40 -5.71 -7.60 0.48
C MET A 40 -5.66 -6.25 -0.24
N LEU A 41 -4.50 -5.59 -0.21
CA LEU A 41 -4.29 -4.28 -0.79
C LEU A 41 -2.90 -4.20 -1.44
N HIS A 42 -2.91 -3.81 -2.72
CA HIS A 42 -1.79 -3.26 -3.46
C HIS A 42 -2.03 -1.76 -3.59
N PHE A 43 -1.37 -0.95 -2.76
CA PHE A 43 -1.46 0.50 -2.80
C PHE A 43 -0.32 1.06 -3.65
N ASN A 44 -0.63 1.59 -4.83
CA ASN A 44 0.37 1.93 -5.85
C ASN A 44 0.23 3.35 -6.39
N PRO A 45 0.90 4.33 -5.75
CA PRO A 45 1.08 5.66 -6.32
C PRO A 45 1.98 5.61 -7.57
N ARG A 46 1.43 6.05 -8.70
CA ARG A 46 2.08 6.15 -10.01
C ARG A 46 2.30 7.62 -10.36
N PHE A 47 3.55 8.06 -10.40
CA PHE A 47 3.91 9.41 -10.86
C PHE A 47 3.87 9.49 -12.39
N ASN A 48 4.51 8.53 -13.05
CA ASN A 48 4.51 8.37 -14.50
C ASN A 48 4.82 6.90 -14.86
N CYS A 49 3.79 6.06 -14.82
CA CYS A 49 3.93 4.62 -15.02
C CYS A 49 2.69 4.04 -15.70
N HIS A 50 2.88 3.11 -16.63
CA HIS A 50 1.78 2.40 -17.34
C HIS A 50 0.75 3.31 -18.04
N GLY A 51 1.15 4.53 -18.43
CA GLY A 51 0.25 5.53 -19.03
C GLY A 51 -0.47 6.41 -18.01
N ASP A 52 -0.31 6.13 -16.72
CA ASP A 52 -0.86 6.92 -15.62
C ASP A 52 0.10 8.04 -15.21
N VAL A 53 -0.47 9.21 -14.96
CA VAL A 53 0.25 10.39 -14.46
C VAL A 53 -0.40 10.81 -13.15
N ASN A 54 0.39 10.88 -12.09
CA ASN A 54 -0.05 11.27 -10.74
C ASN A 54 -1.37 10.61 -10.35
N THR A 55 -1.41 9.28 -10.38
CA THR A 55 -2.60 8.49 -10.07
C THR A 55 -2.27 7.47 -8.99
N VAL A 56 -3.10 7.39 -7.94
CA VAL A 56 -3.04 6.27 -7.00
C VAL A 56 -3.93 5.15 -7.53
N VAL A 57 -3.35 3.97 -7.68
CA VAL A 57 -4.09 2.76 -8.04
C VAL A 57 -4.09 1.81 -6.86
N CYS A 58 -5.28 1.41 -6.42
CA CYS A 58 -5.49 0.35 -5.45
C CYS A 58 -5.99 -0.90 -6.17
N ASN A 59 -5.53 -2.08 -5.76
CA ASN A 59 -6.09 -3.34 -6.23
C ASN A 59 -5.92 -4.45 -5.18
N SER A 60 -6.62 -5.56 -5.38
CA SER A 60 -6.44 -6.81 -4.66
C SER A 60 -5.75 -7.83 -5.59
N LYS A 61 -5.16 -8.86 -5.00
CA LYS A 61 -4.60 -9.99 -5.75
C LYS A 61 -5.00 -11.31 -5.08
N GLN A 62 -5.52 -12.26 -5.83
CA GLN A 62 -5.92 -13.58 -5.33
C GLN A 62 -5.33 -14.66 -6.22
N ASP A 63 -4.65 -15.63 -5.62
CA ASP A 63 -3.99 -16.74 -6.33
C ASP A 63 -3.11 -16.27 -7.51
N GLY A 64 -2.42 -15.15 -7.30
CA GLY A 64 -1.53 -14.57 -8.31
C GLY A 64 -2.23 -13.68 -9.36
N THR A 65 -3.57 -13.59 -9.34
CA THR A 65 -4.37 -12.85 -10.31
C THR A 65 -4.80 -11.50 -9.75
N TRP A 66 -4.63 -10.43 -10.53
CA TRP A 66 -5.08 -9.08 -10.17
C TRP A 66 -6.60 -8.94 -10.29
N GLY A 67 -7.21 -8.22 -9.36
CA GLY A 67 -8.62 -7.83 -9.44
C GLY A 67 -8.85 -6.58 -10.31
N GLU A 68 -10.01 -5.96 -10.14
CA GLU A 68 -10.34 -4.68 -10.78
C GLU A 68 -9.57 -3.52 -10.13
N GLU A 69 -8.89 -2.71 -10.95
CA GLU A 69 -8.18 -1.51 -10.48
C GLU A 69 -9.17 -0.46 -9.96
N ASP A 70 -8.88 0.10 -8.78
CA ASP A 70 -9.57 1.25 -8.22
C ASP A 70 -8.63 2.47 -8.27
N ARG A 71 -9.00 3.44 -9.11
CA ARG A 71 -8.19 4.64 -9.40
C ARG A 71 -8.72 5.81 -8.60
N LYS A 72 -7.86 6.36 -7.74
CA LYS A 72 -8.24 7.47 -6.87
C LYS A 72 -7.98 8.81 -7.55
N ALA A 73 -8.85 9.78 -7.25
CA ALA A 73 -8.73 11.14 -7.79
C ALA A 73 -7.57 11.92 -7.15
N ASP A 74 -7.30 11.70 -5.86
CA ASP A 74 -6.28 12.42 -5.12
C ASP A 74 -4.88 11.81 -5.30
N PHE A 75 -3.87 12.67 -5.45
CA PHE A 75 -2.46 12.29 -5.53
C PHE A 75 -1.56 13.19 -4.64
N PRO A 76 -1.55 12.97 -3.32
CA PRO A 76 -0.84 13.77 -2.33
C PRO A 76 0.63 13.33 -2.19
N PHE A 77 1.33 13.12 -3.31
CA PHE A 77 2.71 12.66 -3.33
C PHE A 77 3.59 13.58 -4.18
N GLN A 78 4.77 13.94 -3.68
CA GLN A 78 5.76 14.67 -4.44
C GLN A 78 7.10 13.93 -4.50
N TYR A 79 7.86 14.21 -5.55
CA TYR A 79 9.20 13.67 -5.74
C TYR A 79 10.13 14.08 -4.61
N GLY A 80 10.88 13.12 -4.06
CA GLY A 80 11.87 13.39 -3.02
C GLY A 80 11.30 13.51 -1.60
N ASP A 81 9.98 13.46 -1.42
CA ASP A 81 9.33 13.64 -0.12
C ASP A 81 9.64 12.51 0.86
N LYS A 82 9.68 12.89 2.14
CA LYS A 82 9.67 11.95 3.25
C LYS A 82 8.26 11.85 3.77
N ILE A 83 7.72 10.65 3.78
CA ILE A 83 6.32 10.41 4.15
C ILE A 83 6.20 9.21 5.10
N GLU A 84 5.13 9.25 5.90
CA GLU A 84 4.63 8.12 6.67
C GLU A 84 3.29 7.69 6.10
N ILE A 85 3.18 6.40 5.78
CA ILE A 85 1.97 5.75 5.30
C ILE A 85 1.47 4.86 6.43
N SER A 86 0.26 5.11 6.92
CA SER A 86 -0.37 4.30 7.96
C SER A 86 -1.48 3.45 7.34
N ILE A 87 -1.45 2.14 7.55
CA ILE A 87 -2.44 1.20 7.00
C ILE A 87 -3.19 0.58 8.17
N PHE A 88 -4.52 0.65 8.09
CA PHE A 88 -5.47 -0.01 8.97
C PHE A 88 -6.35 -0.92 8.11
N PHE A 89 -6.98 -1.91 8.74
CA PHE A 89 -8.01 -2.69 8.08
C PHE A 89 -9.05 -3.19 9.07
N ASN A 90 -10.19 -3.58 8.52
CA ASN A 90 -11.27 -4.29 9.19
C ASN A 90 -11.91 -5.31 8.23
N GLU A 91 -13.01 -5.91 8.65
CA GLU A 91 -13.74 -6.92 7.86
C GLU A 91 -14.20 -6.42 6.49
N THR A 92 -14.45 -5.11 6.36
CA THR A 92 -15.03 -4.50 5.16
C THR A 92 -14.02 -3.78 4.28
N GLU A 93 -12.98 -3.17 4.85
CA GLU A 93 -12.05 -2.31 4.10
C GLU A 93 -10.67 -2.21 4.72
N ALA A 94 -9.71 -1.81 3.87
CA ALA A 94 -8.41 -1.28 4.25
C ALA A 94 -8.42 0.24 4.10
N THR A 95 -7.86 0.94 5.08
CA THR A 95 -7.72 2.39 5.12
C THR A 95 -6.24 2.78 5.13
N VAL A 96 -5.82 3.57 4.15
CA VAL A 96 -4.47 4.15 4.07
C VAL A 96 -4.55 5.61 4.44
N LYS A 97 -3.93 5.99 5.57
CA LYS A 97 -3.84 7.37 6.03
C LYS A 97 -2.47 7.95 5.74
N LEU A 98 -2.48 9.16 5.16
CA LEU A 98 -1.36 10.06 4.98
C LEU A 98 -1.60 11.32 5.83
N PRO A 99 -0.61 12.22 5.99
CA PRO A 99 -0.80 13.45 6.75
C PRO A 99 -1.95 14.34 6.25
N GLU A 100 -2.20 14.38 4.94
CA GLU A 100 -3.17 15.29 4.30
C GLU A 100 -4.28 14.57 3.53
N ALA A 101 -4.30 13.23 3.53
CA ALA A 101 -5.23 12.45 2.73
C ALA A 101 -5.51 11.07 3.34
N GLU A 102 -6.63 10.50 2.94
CA GLU A 102 -7.05 9.16 3.32
C GLU A 102 -7.60 8.42 2.10
N PHE A 103 -7.24 7.15 1.95
CA PHE A 103 -7.74 6.28 0.89
C PHE A 103 -8.37 5.04 1.49
N GLN A 104 -9.56 4.69 1.04
CA GLN A 104 -10.25 3.45 1.40
C GLN A 104 -10.24 2.48 0.21
N PHE A 105 -10.14 1.19 0.50
CA PHE A 105 -10.24 0.13 -0.49
C PHE A 105 -10.93 -1.10 0.12
N PRO A 106 -11.90 -1.73 -0.55
CA PRO A 106 -12.64 -2.86 0.02
C PRO A 106 -11.74 -4.07 0.31
N ASN A 107 -11.96 -4.73 1.45
CA ASN A 107 -11.34 -6.00 1.81
C ASN A 107 -12.00 -7.14 1.01
N ARG A 108 -11.73 -7.18 -0.30
CA ARG A 108 -12.38 -8.10 -1.26
C ARG A 108 -12.18 -9.58 -0.94
N LEU A 109 -11.07 -9.91 -0.27
CA LEU A 109 -10.71 -11.30 0.06
C LEU A 109 -11.22 -11.72 1.44
N GLY A 110 -11.89 -10.83 2.19
CA GLY A 110 -12.37 -11.13 3.54
C GLY A 110 -11.24 -11.55 4.49
N MET A 111 -10.05 -10.98 4.32
CA MET A 111 -8.89 -11.33 5.13
C MET A 111 -9.07 -10.81 6.56
N GLU A 112 -8.94 -11.70 7.54
CA GLU A 112 -9.08 -11.40 8.96
C GLU A 112 -7.75 -10.96 9.61
N LYS A 113 -6.61 -11.18 8.94
CA LYS A 113 -5.29 -10.74 9.39
C LYS A 113 -4.35 -10.44 8.21
N ILE A 114 -3.29 -9.68 8.49
CA ILE A 114 -2.18 -9.44 7.55
C ILE A 114 -0.93 -10.16 8.05
N GLU A 115 -0.38 -11.03 7.20
CA GLU A 115 0.80 -11.85 7.47
C GLU A 115 2.03 -11.44 6.63
N TYR A 116 1.79 -10.59 5.63
CA TYR A 116 2.75 -10.18 4.62
C TYR A 116 2.69 -8.67 4.38
N LEU A 117 3.85 -8.04 4.34
CA LEU A 117 4.07 -6.67 3.90
C LEU A 117 5.23 -6.64 2.91
N ALA A 118 5.07 -5.96 1.78
CA ALA A 118 6.18 -5.64 0.89
C ALA A 118 6.13 -4.20 0.41
N VAL A 119 7.30 -3.59 0.26
CA VAL A 119 7.47 -2.26 -0.32
C VAL A 119 8.38 -2.36 -1.53
N GLU A 120 7.90 -1.91 -2.67
CA GLU A 120 8.57 -2.03 -3.97
C GLU A 120 8.54 -0.72 -4.76
N GLY A 121 9.33 -0.69 -5.84
CA GLY A 121 9.53 0.50 -6.67
C GLY A 121 10.37 1.57 -5.99
N ASP A 122 10.10 2.82 -6.34
CA ASP A 122 10.97 3.98 -6.10
C ASP A 122 10.74 4.62 -4.73
N PHE A 123 10.74 3.79 -3.69
CA PHE A 123 10.54 4.19 -2.30
C PHE A 123 11.60 3.61 -1.37
N LYS A 124 12.39 4.49 -0.74
CA LYS A 124 13.42 4.10 0.22
C LYS A 124 12.83 4.01 1.62
N VAL A 125 12.53 2.80 2.07
CA VAL A 125 12.06 2.54 3.44
C VAL A 125 13.13 2.98 4.46
N LYS A 126 12.65 3.61 5.54
CA LYS A 126 13.46 4.08 6.67
C LYS A 126 13.08 3.39 7.97
N ALA A 127 11.79 3.15 8.19
CA ALA A 127 11.31 2.42 9.35
C ALA A 127 9.96 1.78 9.04
N ILE A 128 9.71 0.64 9.67
CA ILE A 128 8.38 0.04 9.78
C ILE A 128 8.04 -0.02 11.27
N LYS A 129 6.82 0.35 11.62
CA LYS A 129 6.30 0.21 12.99
C LYS A 129 4.95 -0.47 12.95
N PHE A 130 4.68 -1.26 13.98
CA PHE A 130 3.41 -1.92 14.23
C PHE A 130 2.88 -1.36 15.56
N SER A 131 1.61 -0.97 15.63
CA SER A 131 1.00 -0.37 16.83
C SER A 131 -0.49 -0.55 16.89
#